data_AF-A0A2E0TK58-F1
#
_entry.id   AF-A0A2E0TK58-F1
#
_cell.length_a   1.000
_cell.length_b   1.000
_cell.length_c   1.000
_cell.angle_alpha   90.00
_cell.angle_beta   90.00
_cell.angle_gamma   90.00
#
_symmetry.space_group_name_H-M   'P 1'
#
loop_
_entity.id
_entity.type
_entity.pdbx_description
1 polymer ?
#
loop_
_entity_poly.entity_id
_entity_poly.type
_entity_poly.pdbx_seq_one_letter_code
_entity_poly.pdbx_strand_id
1 'polypeptide(L)'
;MLLVVAIVAVPLRILDEQGLPRYRVLSDELREVDATNQRLEREVRALQREVEALESDPAAIERVARDELGMIRDDELVFQFPE
;
A
#
# COMPACT_ATOMS: atom_id res chain seq x y z
N MET A 1 -14.67 -8.82 -51.09
CA MET A 1 -14.15 -7.50 -50.64
C MET A 1 -14.48 -7.23 -49.18
N LEU A 2 -15.76 -7.13 -48.79
CA LEU A 2 -16.16 -6.81 -47.40
C LEU A 2 -15.66 -7.82 -46.35
N LEU A 3 -15.69 -9.12 -46.69
CA LEU A 3 -15.18 -10.19 -45.83
C LEU A 3 -13.65 -10.13 -45.64
N VAL A 4 -12.92 -9.78 -46.70
CA VAL A 4 -11.46 -9.64 -46.68
C VAL A 4 -11.06 -8.43 -45.84
N VAL A 5 -11.81 -7.33 -45.97
CA VAL A 5 -11.62 -6.13 -45.13
C VAL A 5 -11.90 -6.45 -43.66
N ALA A 6 -12.93 -7.23 -43.35
CA ALA A 6 -13.22 -7.64 -41.97
C ALA A 6 -12.11 -8.53 -41.38
N ILE A 7 -11.60 -9.50 -42.14
CA ILE A 7 -10.53 -10.40 -41.73
C ILE A 7 -9.22 -9.64 -41.47
N VAL A 8 -8.98 -8.53 -42.18
CA VAL A 8 -7.77 -7.70 -41.99
C VAL A 8 -7.98 -6.64 -40.90
N ALA A 9 -9.15 -6.01 -40.83
CA ALA A 9 -9.43 -4.92 -39.89
C ALA A 9 -9.58 -5.40 -38.43
N VAL A 10 -10.14 -6.60 -38.21
CA VAL A 10 -10.37 -7.14 -36.85
C VAL A 10 -9.05 -7.44 -36.12
N PRO A 11 -8.06 -8.15 -36.71
CA PRO A 11 -6.77 -8.35 -36.08
C PRO A 11 -6.01 -7.05 -35.82
N LEU A 12 -6.05 -6.10 -36.76
CA LEU A 12 -5.39 -4.79 -36.61
C LEU A 12 -5.96 -4.01 -35.43
N ARG A 13 -7.27 -4.07 -35.18
CA ARG A 13 -7.93 -3.44 -34.03
C ARG A 13 -7.61 -4.12 -32.69
N ILE A 14 -7.33 -5.42 -32.70
CA ILE A 14 -6.94 -6.19 -31.49
C ILE A 14 -5.47 -5.95 -31.13
N LEU A 15 -4.62 -5.72 -32.15
CA LEU A 15 -3.20 -5.41 -32.02
C LEU A 15 -2.91 -3.91 -31.78
N ASP A 16 -3.89 -3.03 -31.95
CA ASP A 16 -3.79 -1.61 -31.65
C ASP A 16 -3.52 -1.38 -30.15
N GLU A 17 -2.81 -0.30 -29.81
CA GLU A 17 -2.24 0.01 -28.49
C GLU A 17 -3.25 0.11 -27.33
N GLN A 18 -4.55 0.03 -27.62
CA GLN A 18 -5.67 0.02 -26.68
C GLN A 18 -6.16 -1.42 -26.34
N GLY A 19 -5.59 -2.45 -26.95
CA GLY A 19 -6.00 -3.86 -26.78
C GLY A 19 -5.28 -4.64 -25.67
N LEU A 20 -5.42 -5.97 -25.72
CA LEU A 20 -4.94 -7.00 -24.78
C LEU A 20 -3.55 -6.76 -24.13
N PRO A 21 -2.53 -6.21 -24.83
CA PRO A 21 -1.23 -5.95 -24.22
C PRO A 21 -1.30 -4.99 -23.03
N ARG A 22 -2.09 -3.91 -23.13
CA ARG A 22 -2.24 -2.92 -22.05
C ARG A 22 -2.89 -3.50 -20.81
N TYR A 23 -3.91 -4.35 -21.00
CA TYR A 23 -4.59 -5.04 -19.91
C TYR A 23 -3.65 -6.01 -19.19
N ARG A 24 -2.77 -6.71 -19.93
CA ARG A 24 -1.77 -7.60 -19.32
C ARG A 24 -0.74 -6.84 -18.50
N VAL A 25 -0.18 -5.77 -19.06
CA VAL A 25 0.78 -4.91 -18.34
C VAL A 25 0.15 -4.35 -17.06
N LEU A 26 -1.07 -3.80 -17.14
CA LEU A 26 -1.75 -3.27 -15.97
C LEU A 26 -2.10 -4.34 -14.94
N SER A 27 -2.47 -5.55 -15.39
CA SER A 27 -2.74 -6.68 -14.50
C SER A 27 -1.47 -7.17 -13.80
N ASP A 28 -0.33 -7.15 -14.48
CA ASP A 28 0.95 -7.54 -13.92
C ASP A 28 1.47 -6.48 -12.95
N GLU A 29 1.34 -5.19 -13.27
CA GLU A 29 1.61 -4.08 -12.33
C GLU A 29 0.75 -4.19 -11.07
N LEU A 30 -0.56 -4.47 -11.21
CA LEU A 30 -1.45 -4.65 -10.07
C LEU A 30 -1.01 -5.82 -9.17
N ARG A 31 -0.62 -6.95 -9.79
CA ARG A 31 -0.10 -8.11 -9.04
C ARG A 31 1.18 -7.79 -8.30
N GLU A 32 2.09 -7.02 -8.89
CA GLU A 32 3.35 -6.62 -8.27
C GLU A 32 3.12 -5.70 -7.06
N VAL A 33 2.20 -4.73 -7.21
CA VAL A 33 1.80 -3.83 -6.13
C VAL A 33 1.15 -4.63 -4.99
N ASP A 34 0.23 -5.54 -5.29
CA ASP A 34 -0.41 -6.39 -4.27
C ASP A 34 0.59 -7.30 -3.55
N ALA A 35 1.52 -7.91 -4.28
CA ALA A 35 2.57 -8.72 -3.68
C ALA A 35 3.47 -7.90 -2.74
N THR A 36 3.76 -6.65 -3.13
CA THR A 36 4.54 -5.70 -2.32
C THR A 36 3.77 -5.30 -1.06
N ASN A 37 2.49 -4.94 -1.18
CA ASN A 37 1.63 -4.63 -0.04
C ASN A 37 1.58 -5.78 0.96
N GLN A 38 1.33 -6.99 0.49
CA GLN A 38 1.29 -8.17 1.36
C GLN A 38 2.63 -8.44 2.07
N ARG A 39 3.76 -8.17 1.40
CA ARG A 39 5.09 -8.27 2.03
C ARG A 39 5.25 -7.22 3.13
N LEU A 40 4.92 -5.97 2.85
CA LEU A 40 5.02 -4.87 3.81
C LEU A 40 4.11 -5.10 5.01
N GLU A 41 2.88 -5.56 4.82
CA GLU A 41 1.98 -5.89 5.94
C GLU A 41 2.53 -7.01 6.83
N ARG A 42 3.22 -8.01 6.25
CA ARG A 42 3.87 -9.06 7.06
C ARG A 42 5.05 -8.50 7.85
N GLU A 43 5.81 -7.60 7.26
CA GLU A 43 6.95 -6.93 7.89
C GLU A 43 6.50 -6.01 9.03
N VAL A 44 5.49 -5.18 8.80
CA VAL A 44 4.86 -4.34 9.84
C VAL A 44 4.39 -5.21 11.00
N ARG A 45 3.66 -6.30 10.73
CA ARG A 45 3.20 -7.21 11.79
C ARG A 45 4.35 -7.90 12.52
N ALA A 46 5.47 -8.17 11.86
CA ALA A 46 6.65 -8.76 12.50
C ALA A 46 7.36 -7.75 13.39
N LEU A 47 7.56 -6.53 12.89
CA LEU A 47 8.15 -5.42 13.63
C LEU A 47 7.29 -5.04 14.84
N GLN A 48 5.97 -4.99 14.71
CA GLN A 48 5.07 -4.75 15.84
C GLN A 48 5.22 -5.80 16.93
N ARG A 49 5.32 -7.10 16.58
CA ARG A 49 5.56 -8.16 17.56
C ARG A 49 6.93 -8.05 18.22
N GLU A 50 7.95 -7.61 17.47
CA GLU A 50 9.29 -7.39 18.00
C GLU A 50 9.33 -6.21 18.97
N VAL A 51 8.67 -5.10 18.58
CA VAL A 51 8.45 -3.95 19.44
C VAL A 51 7.72 -4.39 20.71
N GLU A 52 6.55 -5.03 20.62
CA GLU A 52 5.78 -5.54 21.77
C GLU A 52 6.61 -6.46 22.70
N ALA A 53 7.47 -7.30 22.13
CA ALA A 53 8.35 -8.18 22.91
C ALA A 53 9.46 -7.42 23.65
N LEU A 54 9.97 -6.35 23.06
CA LEU A 54 10.96 -5.44 23.68
C LEU A 54 10.28 -4.47 24.67
N GLU A 55 9.01 -4.19 24.45
CA GLU A 55 8.14 -3.23 25.14
C GLU A 55 7.45 -3.78 26.39
N SER A 56 7.99 -4.82 27.02
CA SER A 56 7.35 -5.48 28.18
C SER A 56 7.16 -4.63 29.47
N ASP A 57 7.36 -3.31 29.43
CA ASP A 57 6.91 -2.35 30.46
C ASP A 57 6.03 -1.23 29.84
N PRO A 58 4.70 -1.42 29.76
CA PRO A 58 3.76 -0.49 29.14
C PRO A 58 3.87 0.96 29.65
N ALA A 59 4.26 1.14 30.91
CA ALA A 59 4.42 2.46 31.51
C ALA A 59 5.69 3.17 31.01
N ALA A 60 6.74 2.43 30.65
CA ALA A 60 7.96 3.00 30.10
C ALA A 60 7.75 3.52 28.67
N ILE A 61 6.95 2.81 27.87
CA ILE A 61 6.64 3.18 26.48
C ILE A 61 5.73 4.37 26.40
N GLU A 62 4.69 4.41 27.24
CA GLU A 62 3.79 5.55 27.27
C GLU A 62 4.53 6.85 27.60
N ARG A 63 5.57 6.79 28.47
CA ARG A 63 6.44 7.94 28.71
C ARG A 63 7.26 8.31 27.47
N VAL A 64 7.95 7.36 26.82
CA VAL A 64 8.78 7.68 25.64
C VAL A 64 7.92 8.21 24.49
N ALA A 65 6.76 7.62 24.24
CA ALA A 65 5.82 8.08 23.20
C ALA A 65 5.31 9.50 23.47
N ARG A 66 5.02 9.86 24.73
CA ARG A 66 4.58 11.21 25.11
C ARG A 66 5.74 12.22 25.11
N ASP A 67 6.89 11.84 25.66
CA ASP A 67 8.00 12.76 25.94
C ASP A 67 8.89 13.00 24.72
N GLU A 68 9.17 11.97 23.92
CA GLU A 68 10.09 12.06 22.77
C GLU A 68 9.36 12.27 21.44
N LEU A 69 8.20 11.63 21.27
CA LEU A 69 7.46 11.65 20.01
C LEU A 69 6.23 12.56 20.04
N GLY A 70 5.86 13.08 21.22
CA GLY A 70 4.68 13.94 21.40
C GLY A 70 3.37 13.26 21.02
N MET A 71 3.35 11.92 21.01
CA MET A 71 2.17 11.14 20.64
C MET A 71 1.12 11.24 21.74
N ILE A 72 -0.12 11.50 21.35
CA ILE A 72 -1.30 11.52 22.21
C ILE A 72 -2.30 10.49 21.72
N ARG A 73 -3.09 9.93 22.63
CA ARG A 73 -4.19 9.05 22.23
C ARG A 73 -5.27 9.87 21.54
N ASP A 74 -6.03 9.23 20.66
CA ASP A 74 -7.11 9.87 19.88
C ASP A 74 -8.20 10.51 20.77
N ASP A 75 -8.26 10.14 22.05
CA ASP A 75 -9.20 10.63 23.06
C ASP A 75 -8.64 11.69 24.05
N GLU A 76 -7.44 12.23 23.82
CA GLU A 76 -6.80 13.23 24.70
C GLU A 76 -6.63 14.63 24.08
N LEU A 77 -6.76 15.69 24.91
CA LEU A 77 -6.65 17.11 24.52
C LEU A 77 -5.42 17.77 25.16
N VAL A 78 -4.51 18.32 24.34
CA VAL A 78 -3.29 19.02 24.80
C VAL A 78 -3.56 20.51 24.97
N PHE A 79 -3.28 21.05 26.15
CA PHE A 79 -3.32 22.49 26.43
C PHE A 79 -1.90 23.06 26.38
N GLN A 80 -1.58 23.87 25.35
CA GLN A 80 -0.37 24.66 25.31
C GLN A 80 -0.64 26.05 25.87
N PHE A 81 0.10 26.45 26.90
CA PHE A 81 0.07 27.81 27.44
C PHE A 81 1.18 28.64 26.78
N PRO A 82 0.87 29.81 26.20
CA PRO A 82 1.89 30.76 25.77
C PRO A 82 2.50 31.46 27.00
N GLU A 83 3.83 31.50 27.08
CA GLU A 83 4.55 32.43 27.97
C GLU A 83 4.36 33.89 27.54
#